data_AF-A0A9X1MJJ5-F1
#
_entry.id   AF-A0A9X1MJJ5-F1
#
_cell.length_a   1.000
_cell.length_b   1.000
_cell.length_c   1.000
_cell.angle_alpha   90.00
_cell.angle_beta   90.00
_cell.angle_gamma   90.00
#
_symmetry.space_group_name_H-M   'P 1'
#
loop_
_entity.id
_entity.type
_entity.pdbx_description
1 polymer ?
#
loop_
_entity_poly.entity_id
_entity_poly.type
_entity_poly.pdbx_seq_one_letter_code
_entity_poly.pdbx_strand_id
1 'polypeptide(L)'
;MKSAMISYDLVMDDEMEFIEGTFRLPGADWQVIVTLRQDVLEPAVKQVRWDSGVTGVNLIVPLSMQLNASVVEAALGEHFGVDRWVVVQGPDSMVLR
;
A
#
# COMPACT_ATOMS: atom_id res chain seq x y z
N MET A 1 -18.63 3.76 -8.64
CA MET A 1 -17.48 4.14 -7.79
C MET A 1 -16.98 2.88 -7.11
N LYS A 2 -15.75 2.46 -7.38
CA LYS A 2 -15.12 1.29 -6.78
C LYS A 2 -14.31 1.73 -5.56
N SER A 3 -14.71 1.31 -4.37
CA SER A 3 -13.98 1.58 -3.12
C SER A 3 -13.25 0.34 -2.64
N ALA A 4 -12.06 0.51 -2.08
CA ALA A 4 -11.30 -0.55 -1.42
C ALA A 4 -10.85 -0.10 -0.02
N MET A 5 -10.32 -1.02 0.78
CA MET A 5 -9.85 -0.74 2.14
C MET A 5 -8.32 -0.80 2.21
N ILE A 6 -7.73 0.07 3.02
CA ILE A 6 -6.29 0.07 3.31
C ILE A 6 -6.07 0.32 4.80
N SER A 7 -5.03 -0.29 5.36
CA SER A 7 -4.53 -0.08 6.72
C SER A 7 -3.03 0.12 6.63
N TYR A 8 -2.51 1.05 7.43
CA TYR A 8 -1.08 1.27 7.58
C TYR A 8 -0.63 0.74 8.93
N ASP A 9 0.52 0.09 8.95
CA ASP A 9 1.09 -0.47 10.19
C ASP A 9 1.93 0.56 10.94
N LEU A 10 2.15 1.71 10.33
CA LEU A 10 2.87 2.86 10.86
C LEU A 10 1.91 4.04 11.08
N VAL A 11 2.27 4.92 12.01
CA VAL A 11 1.68 6.26 12.07
C VAL A 11 2.19 7.04 10.87
N MET A 12 1.29 7.38 9.96
CA MET A 12 1.61 8.08 8.73
C MET A 12 1.97 9.54 8.98
N ASP A 13 3.02 10.01 8.31
CA ASP A 13 3.45 11.40 8.23
C ASP A 13 3.41 11.89 6.76
N ASP A 14 3.63 13.18 6.55
CA ASP A 14 3.69 13.81 5.22
C ASP A 14 4.89 13.31 4.39
N GLU A 15 5.92 12.78 5.04
CA GLU A 15 7.11 12.19 4.43
C GLU A 15 7.56 10.96 5.21
N MET A 16 7.66 9.82 4.52
CA MET A 16 8.06 8.54 5.08
C MET A 16 9.30 8.02 4.34
N GLU A 17 10.20 7.35 5.05
CA GLU A 17 11.28 6.61 4.39
C GLU A 17 10.81 5.27 3.81
N PHE A 18 9.75 4.73 4.40
CA PHE A 18 9.19 3.42 4.13
C PHE A 18 7.73 3.38 4.59
N ILE A 19 6.88 2.65 3.87
CA ILE A 19 5.49 2.41 4.27
C ILE A 19 5.20 0.92 4.16
N GLU A 20 4.61 0.36 5.20
CA GLU A 20 4.04 -0.99 5.22
C GLU A 20 2.60 -0.93 5.68
N GLY A 21 1.81 -1.88 5.18
CA GLY A 21 0.44 -2.01 5.56
C GLY A 21 -0.23 -3.17 4.84
N THR A 22 -1.56 -3.14 4.87
CA THR A 22 -2.39 -4.12 4.20
C THR A 22 -3.52 -3.43 3.45
N PHE A 23 -3.97 -4.03 2.36
CA PHE A 23 -5.10 -3.55 1.59
C PHE A 23 -6.03 -4.70 1.20
N ARG A 24 -7.28 -4.36 0.88
CA ARG A 24 -8.29 -5.33 0.46
C ARG A 24 -9.18 -4.74 -0.62
N LEU A 25 -9.20 -5.38 -1.78
CA LEU A 25 -10.15 -5.10 -2.85
C LEU A 25 -11.54 -5.69 -2.52
N PRO A 26 -12.64 -5.17 -3.12
CA PRO A 26 -13.97 -5.72 -2.92
C PRO A 26 -14.05 -7.23 -3.15
N GLY A 27 -14.42 -7.98 -2.12
CA GLY A 27 -14.57 -9.44 -2.18
C GLY A 27 -13.26 -10.23 -2.22
N ALA A 28 -12.09 -9.58 -2.21
CA ALA A 28 -10.79 -10.24 -2.12
C ALA A 28 -10.37 -10.46 -0.65
N ASP A 29 -9.31 -11.22 -0.44
CA ASP A 29 -8.62 -11.31 0.84
C ASP A 29 -7.70 -10.10 1.07
N TRP A 30 -7.28 -9.91 2.33
CA TRP A 30 -6.27 -8.92 2.68
C TRP A 30 -4.92 -9.29 2.06
N GLN A 31 -4.22 -8.27 1.59
CA GLN A 31 -2.94 -8.38 0.91
C GLN A 31 -1.96 -7.38 1.51
N VAL A 32 -0.68 -7.75 1.56
CA VAL A 32 0.38 -6.87 2.07
C VAL A 32 0.71 -5.79 1.05
N ILE A 33 1.00 -4.58 1.52
CA ILE A 33 1.70 -3.57 0.73
C ILE A 33 3.00 -3.21 1.42
N VAL A 34 4.08 -3.24 0.63
CA VAL A 34 5.37 -2.69 1.01
C VAL A 34 5.71 -1.59 0.01
N THR A 35 5.99 -0.39 0.51
CA THR A 35 6.38 0.74 -0.32
C THR A 35 7.74 1.27 0.08
N LEU A 36 8.60 1.45 -0.92
CA LEU A 36 9.94 1.98 -0.72
C LEU A 36 10.38 2.83 -1.90
N ARG A 37 11.35 3.72 -1.65
CA ARG A 37 11.96 4.54 -2.69
C ARG A 37 13.14 3.80 -3.32
N GLN A 38 13.23 3.85 -4.65
CA GLN A 38 14.38 3.35 -5.41
C GLN A 38 14.70 4.28 -6.57
N ASP A 39 15.88 4.08 -7.18
CA ASP A 39 16.29 4.76 -8.40
C ASP A 39 15.49 4.23 -9.61
N VAL A 40 14.25 4.74 -9.74
CA VAL A 40 13.32 4.49 -10.84
C VAL A 40 12.77 5.82 -11.34
N LEU A 41 12.40 5.88 -12.62
CA LEU A 41 11.85 7.10 -13.22
C LEU A 41 10.38 7.33 -12.87
N GLU A 42 9.61 6.25 -12.74
CA GLU A 42 8.16 6.31 -12.52
C GLU A 42 7.75 5.29 -11.44
N PRO A 43 6.66 5.55 -10.70
CA PRO A 43 6.09 4.57 -9.77
C PRO A 43 5.76 3.24 -10.46
N ALA A 44 6.05 2.14 -9.79
CA ALA A 44 5.75 0.80 -10.29
C ALA A 44 5.15 -0.07 -9.19
N VAL A 45 3.98 -0.64 -9.47
CA VAL A 45 3.34 -1.64 -8.61
C VAL A 45 3.65 -3.03 -9.15
N LYS A 46 4.25 -3.88 -8.32
CA LYS A 46 4.56 -5.27 -8.65
C LYS A 46 3.81 -6.20 -7.71
N GLN A 47 3.06 -7.16 -8.25
CA GLN A 47 2.49 -8.23 -7.45
C GLN A 47 3.59 -9.15 -6.94
N VAL A 48 3.49 -9.53 -5.66
CA VAL A 48 4.47 -10.36 -4.97
C VAL A 48 3.77 -11.46 -4.20
N ARG A 49 4.41 -12.62 -4.15
CA ARG A 49 4.10 -13.71 -3.23
C ARG A 49 5.36 -14.04 -2.45
N TRP A 50 5.31 -13.91 -1.13
CA TRP A 50 6.43 -14.25 -0.24
C TRP A 50 6.49 -15.77 -0.01
N ASP A 51 7.64 -16.27 0.47
CA ASP A 51 7.86 -17.70 0.75
C ASP A 51 6.85 -18.26 1.77
N SER A 52 6.32 -17.41 2.65
CA SER A 52 5.23 -17.75 3.58
C SER A 52 3.89 -18.04 2.90
N GLY A 53 3.77 -17.76 1.59
CA GLY A 53 2.53 -17.86 0.82
C GLY A 53 1.66 -16.62 0.88
N VAL A 54 1.99 -15.64 1.71
CA VAL A 54 1.35 -14.32 1.76
C VAL A 54 1.49 -13.64 0.41
N THR A 55 0.45 -12.92 0.00
CA THR A 55 0.38 -12.20 -1.27
C THR A 55 0.21 -10.71 -1.05
N GLY A 56 0.68 -9.92 -2.01
CA GLY A 56 0.63 -8.48 -1.88
C GLY A 56 1.29 -7.76 -3.04
N VAL A 57 1.68 -6.53 -2.78
CA VAL A 57 2.37 -5.69 -3.75
C VAL A 57 3.58 -5.00 -3.15
N ASN A 58 4.61 -4.86 -3.98
CA ASN A 58 5.65 -3.88 -3.78
C ASN A 58 5.32 -2.67 -4.64
N LEU A 59 5.14 -1.51 -4.00
CA LEU A 59 5.12 -0.22 -4.68
C LEU A 59 6.52 0.38 -4.59
N ILE A 60 7.11 0.65 -5.75
CA ILE A 60 8.40 1.30 -5.85
C ILE A 60 8.15 2.70 -6.40
N VAL A 61 8.64 3.73 -5.70
CA VAL A 61 8.54 5.12 -6.17
C VAL A 61 9.93 5.74 -6.38
N PRO A 62 10.07 6.76 -7.24
CA PRO A 62 11.34 7.45 -7.45
C PRO A 62 11.92 8.05 -6.16
N LEU A 63 13.25 8.12 -6.05
CA LEU A 63 13.94 8.78 -4.93
C LEU A 63 13.54 10.27 -4.78
N SER A 64 13.18 10.93 -5.88
CA SER A 64 12.76 12.33 -5.90
C SER A 64 11.30 12.55 -5.50
N MET A 65 10.51 11.48 -5.37
CA MET A 65 9.11 11.56 -5.00
C MET A 65 8.97 11.48 -3.47
N GLN A 66 8.19 12.40 -2.92
CA GLN A 66 7.76 12.32 -1.52
C GLN A 66 6.95 11.05 -1.32
N LEU A 67 7.21 10.31 -0.25
CA LEU A 67 6.48 9.08 0.06
C LEU A 67 5.53 9.34 1.24
N ASN A 68 4.23 9.25 0.99
CA ASN A 68 3.19 9.36 2.00
C ASN A 68 1.94 8.55 1.60
N ALA A 69 0.90 8.58 2.44
CA ALA A 69 -0.33 7.83 2.21
C ALA A 69 -0.99 8.21 0.87
N SER A 70 -1.05 9.50 0.53
CA SER A 70 -1.67 9.96 -0.71
C SER A 70 -0.99 9.42 -1.96
N VAL A 71 0.34 9.35 -1.97
CA VAL A 71 1.10 8.75 -3.09
C VAL A 71 0.81 7.25 -3.21
N VAL A 72 0.77 6.53 -2.09
CA VAL A 72 0.43 5.11 -2.07
C VAL A 72 -0.99 4.88 -2.60
N GLU A 73 -1.97 5.59 -2.05
CA GLU A 73 -3.39 5.46 -2.42
C GLU A 73 -3.62 5.79 -3.90
N ALA A 74 -2.96 6.83 -4.43
CA ALA A 74 -3.05 7.19 -5.84
C ALA A 74 -2.47 6.11 -6.75
N ALA A 75 -1.24 5.63 -6.46
CA ALA A 75 -0.58 4.62 -7.27
C ALA A 75 -1.34 3.28 -7.27
N LEU A 76 -1.86 2.85 -6.11
CA LEU A 76 -2.70 1.67 -6.02
C LEU A 76 -4.07 1.88 -6.66
N GLY A 77 -4.64 3.07 -6.53
CA GLY A 77 -5.91 3.45 -7.13
C GLY A 77 -5.87 3.30 -8.65
N GLU A 78 -4.82 3.86 -9.26
CA GLU A 78 -4.54 3.72 -10.69
C GLU A 78 -4.33 2.25 -11.09
N HIS A 79 -3.50 1.51 -10.36
CA HIS A 79 -3.19 0.12 -10.69
C HIS A 79 -4.40 -0.83 -10.60
N PHE A 80 -5.25 -0.67 -9.59
CA PHE A 80 -6.40 -1.56 -9.34
C PHE A 80 -7.74 -1.03 -9.87
N GLY A 81 -7.76 0.18 -10.44
CA GLY A 81 -9.01 0.85 -10.84
C GLY A 81 -9.93 1.11 -9.64
N VAL A 82 -9.34 1.53 -8.52
CA VAL A 82 -10.04 1.92 -7.29
C VAL A 82 -10.13 3.44 -7.25
N ASP A 83 -11.36 3.95 -7.10
CA ASP A 83 -11.62 5.39 -7.08
C ASP A 83 -11.38 5.99 -5.69
N ARG A 84 -11.47 5.16 -4.64
CA ARG A 84 -11.37 5.60 -3.25
C ARG A 84 -10.84 4.51 -2.35
N TRP A 85 -9.87 4.87 -1.51
CA TRP A 85 -9.44 4.06 -0.38
C TRP A 85 -10.16 4.50 0.89
N VAL A 86 -10.65 3.51 1.63
CA VAL A 86 -11.16 3.70 2.99
C VAL A 86 -10.06 3.25 3.92
N VAL A 87 -9.42 4.20 4.60
CA VAL A 87 -8.45 3.90 5.64
C VAL A 87 -9.19 3.28 6.82
N VAL A 88 -8.81 2.07 7.21
CA VAL A 88 -9.40 1.32 8.31
C VAL A 88 -8.30 0.85 9.25
N GLN A 89 -8.69 0.39 10.44
CA GLN A 89 -7.79 -0.41 11.26
C GLN A 89 -7.77 -1.83 10.69
N GLY A 90 -6.60 -2.23 10.19
CA GLY A 90 -6.37 -3.52 9.58
C GLY A 90 -6.24 -4.66 10.59
N PRO A 91 -6.06 -5.90 10.09
CA PRO A 91 -5.94 -7.09 10.93
C PRO A 91 -4.76 -7.05 11.91
N ASP A 92 -3.60 -6.51 11.51
CA ASP A 92 -2.39 -6.49 12.35
C ASP A 92 -2.37 -5.35 13.38
N SER A 93 -3.01 -4.22 13.08
CA SER A 93 -3.20 -3.11 14.04
C SER A 93 -4.18 -3.46 15.18
N MET A 94 -4.88 -4.60 15.11
CA MET A 94 -5.67 -5.15 16.22
C MET A 94 -4.84 -6.00 17.20
N VAL A 95 -3.65 -6.48 16.81
CA VAL A 95 -2.83 -7.41 17.62
C VAL A 95 -1.69 -6.71 18.35
N LEU A 96 -1.25 -5.53 17.89
CA LEU A 96 -0.12 -4.77 18.45
C LEU A 96 -0.50 -3.80 19.59
N ARG A 97 -1.53 -4.11 20.40
CA ARG A 97 -1.88 -3.36 21.62
C ARG A 97 -1.84 -4.22 22.86
#